data_AF-A0A971S7M0-F1
#
_entry.id   AF-A0A971S7M0-F1
#
_cell.length_a   1.000
_cell.length_b   1.000
_cell.length_c   1.000
_cell.angle_alpha   90.00
_cell.angle_beta   90.00
_cell.angle_gamma   90.00
#
_symmetry.space_group_name_H-M   'P 1'
#
loop_
_entity.id
_entity.type
_entity.pdbx_description
1 polymer ?
#
loop_
_entity_poly.entity_id
_entity_poly.type
_entity_poly.pdbx_seq_one_letter_code
_entity_poly.pdbx_strand_id
1 'polypeptide(L)'
;MKLVNRIKRNMTSDNVGVRIITTYICLLIIFISVTIVSYYLLPQSLLRNKHPLQNWDTSPDLAISTIQILSYNLISVVVILFANLFSNRKNKTHYFMPLGYTTFFVLILINAVTLGTWSFSFGTGGIPLADRIIRIFDIFHSAGLWEMSGQLFILCATAKISLVMIDGKETIIRNWKTIKLSKLEIIVFVMGLILMIIGAFVESYAIINLK
;
A
#
# COMPACT_ATOMS: atom_id res chain seq x y z
N MET A 1 1.86 22.54 12.55
CA MET A 1 3.14 22.47 11.79
C MET A 1 4.19 21.51 12.39
N LYS A 2 4.45 21.48 13.71
CA LYS A 2 5.45 20.59 14.32
C LYS A 2 5.19 19.08 14.11
N LEU A 3 3.93 18.63 14.20
CA LEU A 3 3.56 17.21 14.07
C LEU A 3 3.83 16.64 12.67
N VAL A 4 3.38 17.34 11.61
CA VAL A 4 3.58 16.90 10.21
C VAL A 4 5.08 16.79 9.88
N ASN A 5 5.89 17.74 10.35
CA ASN A 5 7.34 17.67 10.17
C ASN A 5 7.97 16.50 10.92
N ARG A 6 7.47 16.16 12.12
CA ARG A 6 7.90 14.98 12.88
C ARG A 6 7.54 13.68 12.15
N ILE A 7 6.34 13.59 11.59
CA ILE A 7 5.90 12.43 10.79
C ILE A 7 6.81 12.26 9.58
N LYS A 8 7.01 13.32 8.78
CA LYS A 8 7.90 13.30 7.61
C LYS A 8 9.31 12.85 7.98
N ARG A 9 9.90 13.44 9.03
CA ARG A 9 11.22 13.05 9.53
C ARG A 9 11.30 11.57 9.88
N ASN A 10 10.29 11.05 10.58
CA ASN A 10 10.28 9.67 11.01
C ASN A 10 10.08 8.70 9.82
N MET A 11 9.25 9.06 8.84
CA MET A 11 9.07 8.30 7.60
C MET A 11 10.34 8.27 6.74
N THR A 12 11.20 9.30 6.83
CA THR A 12 12.50 9.34 6.15
C THR A 12 13.67 9.01 7.10
N SER A 13 13.39 8.42 8.26
CA SER A 13 14.40 8.11 9.29
C SER A 13 15.44 7.14 8.77
N ASP A 14 16.66 7.19 9.29
CA ASP A 14 17.68 6.21 8.94
C ASP A 14 17.36 4.79 9.42
N ASN A 15 16.63 4.70 10.54
CA ASN A 15 16.17 3.45 11.11
C ASN A 15 14.89 2.98 10.40
N VAL A 16 14.96 1.82 9.71
CA VAL A 16 13.84 1.24 8.98
C VAL A 16 12.64 0.91 9.88
N GLY A 17 12.86 0.50 11.12
CA GLY A 17 11.78 0.23 12.08
C GLY A 17 10.98 1.49 12.42
N VAL A 18 11.65 2.64 12.56
CA VAL A 18 10.98 3.93 12.77
C VAL A 18 10.13 4.31 11.56
N ARG A 19 10.65 4.06 10.33
CA ARG A 19 9.88 4.29 9.10
C ARG A 19 8.64 3.41 9.05
N ILE A 20 8.79 2.11 9.32
CA ILE A 20 7.68 1.13 9.32
C ILE A 20 6.62 1.55 10.34
N ILE A 21 6.97 1.70 11.62
CA ILE A 21 6.01 2.01 12.69
C ILE A 21 5.26 3.31 12.38
N THR A 22 5.98 4.35 11.97
CA THR A 22 5.37 5.65 11.66
C THR A 22 4.42 5.53 10.46
N THR A 23 4.84 4.85 9.40
CA THR A 23 4.02 4.67 8.19
C THR A 23 2.80 3.81 8.49
N TYR A 24 2.92 2.80 9.35
CA TYR A 24 1.82 1.91 9.74
C TYR A 24 0.76 2.65 10.56
N ILE A 25 1.19 3.48 11.51
CA ILE A 25 0.28 4.37 12.26
C ILE A 25 -0.46 5.30 11.30
N CYS A 26 0.26 5.91 10.34
CA CYS A 26 -0.37 6.77 9.34
C CYS A 26 -1.37 5.99 8.46
N LEU A 27 -1.01 4.78 8.05
CA LEU A 27 -1.89 3.88 7.30
C LEU A 27 -3.19 3.64 8.05
N LEU A 28 -3.14 3.20 9.31
CA LEU A 28 -4.34 2.87 10.08
C LEU A 28 -5.24 4.10 10.27
N ILE A 29 -4.64 5.23 10.66
CA ILE A 29 -5.39 6.48 10.87
C ILE A 29 -6.07 6.93 9.57
N ILE A 30 -5.33 7.00 8.47
CA ILE A 30 -5.86 7.46 7.18
C ILE A 30 -6.91 6.48 6.66
N PHE A 31 -6.61 5.17 6.65
CA PHE A 31 -7.47 4.15 6.10
C PHE A 31 -8.82 4.08 6.85
N ILE A 32 -8.79 4.02 8.18
CA ILE A 32 -10.01 3.97 9.00
C ILE A 32 -10.81 5.27 8.83
N SER A 33 -10.17 6.44 8.93
CA SER A 33 -10.87 7.73 8.80
C SER A 33 -11.54 7.86 7.43
N VAL A 34 -10.84 7.50 6.36
CA VAL A 34 -11.37 7.60 4.99
C VAL A 34 -12.45 6.55 4.74
N THR A 35 -12.33 5.35 5.30
CA THR A 35 -13.40 4.33 5.25
C THR A 35 -14.68 4.84 5.91
N ILE A 36 -14.58 5.47 7.09
CA ILE A 36 -15.73 6.05 7.81
C ILE A 36 -16.33 7.20 7.00
N VAL A 37 -15.51 8.15 6.55
CA VAL A 37 -15.98 9.30 5.77
C VAL A 37 -16.65 8.87 4.48
N SER A 38 -16.06 7.92 3.75
CA SER A 38 -16.64 7.41 2.50
C SER A 38 -17.93 6.63 2.73
N TYR A 39 -18.08 5.91 3.85
CA TYR A 39 -19.32 5.23 4.20
C TYR A 39 -20.51 6.20 4.35
N TYR A 40 -20.29 7.36 4.95
CA TYR A 40 -21.38 8.32 5.20
C TYR A 40 -21.59 9.32 4.05
N LEU A 41 -20.54 9.68 3.31
CA LEU A 41 -20.60 10.76 2.32
C LEU A 41 -20.71 10.29 0.87
N LEU A 42 -20.30 9.07 0.56
CA LEU A 42 -20.24 8.58 -0.82
C LEU A 42 -21.33 7.53 -1.06
N PRO A 43 -21.84 7.44 -2.30
CA PRO A 43 -22.84 6.43 -2.63
C PRO A 43 -22.24 5.03 -2.51
N GLN A 44 -23.07 4.07 -2.07
CA GLN A 44 -22.68 2.67 -2.10
C GLN A 44 -22.30 2.25 -3.53
N SER A 45 -21.34 1.36 -3.65
CA SER A 45 -20.85 0.83 -4.93
C SER A 45 -20.25 1.89 -5.89
N LEU A 46 -19.82 3.06 -5.39
CA LEU A 46 -19.23 4.14 -6.19
C LEU A 46 -18.11 3.70 -7.15
N LEU A 47 -17.27 2.76 -6.69
CA LEU A 47 -16.13 2.22 -7.43
C LEU A 47 -16.42 0.83 -8.01
N ARG A 48 -17.64 0.30 -7.83
CA ARG A 48 -18.04 -0.98 -8.39
C ARG A 48 -18.03 -0.90 -9.92
N ASN A 49 -17.51 -1.95 -10.55
CA ASN A 49 -17.26 -2.11 -11.98
C ASN A 49 -16.26 -1.11 -12.59
N LYS A 50 -15.59 -0.29 -11.77
CA LYS A 50 -14.52 0.60 -12.23
C LYS A 50 -13.14 -0.01 -12.10
N HIS A 51 -13.03 -1.15 -11.40
CA HIS A 51 -11.80 -1.90 -11.31
C HIS A 51 -11.63 -2.77 -12.57
N PRO A 52 -10.52 -2.66 -13.34
CA PRO A 52 -10.33 -3.42 -14.58
C PRO A 52 -10.44 -4.93 -14.40
N LEU A 53 -10.16 -5.44 -13.19
CA LEU A 53 -10.21 -6.85 -12.86
C LEU A 53 -11.52 -7.34 -12.24
N GLN A 54 -12.55 -6.50 -12.16
CA GLN A 54 -13.82 -6.88 -11.55
C GLN A 54 -14.43 -8.15 -12.15
N ASN A 55 -14.15 -8.38 -13.44
CA ASN A 55 -14.62 -9.53 -14.23
C ASN A 55 -13.48 -10.50 -14.58
N TRP A 56 -12.33 -10.43 -13.89
CA TRP A 56 -11.23 -11.35 -14.17
C TRP A 56 -11.53 -12.70 -13.53
N ASP A 57 -11.83 -13.68 -14.39
CA ASP A 57 -12.07 -15.04 -13.97
C ASP A 57 -10.72 -15.72 -13.68
N THR A 58 -10.37 -15.82 -12.39
CA THR A 58 -9.14 -16.51 -11.97
C THR A 58 -9.29 -18.02 -12.15
N SER A 59 -8.15 -18.69 -12.36
CA SER A 59 -8.10 -20.15 -12.49
C SER A 59 -8.77 -20.85 -11.30
N PRO A 60 -9.49 -21.97 -11.50
CA PRO A 60 -9.97 -22.78 -10.38
C PRO A 60 -8.83 -23.50 -9.64
N ASP A 61 -7.64 -23.58 -10.24
CA ASP A 61 -6.44 -24.09 -9.57
C ASP A 61 -5.86 -23.04 -8.60
N LEU A 62 -5.76 -23.41 -7.32
CA LEU A 62 -5.33 -22.53 -6.24
C LEU A 62 -3.95 -21.92 -6.47
N ALA A 63 -3.00 -22.70 -6.98
CA ALA A 63 -1.63 -22.23 -7.22
C ALA A 63 -1.59 -21.25 -8.39
N ILE A 64 -2.26 -21.57 -9.50
CA ILE A 64 -2.33 -20.69 -10.67
C ILE A 64 -3.06 -19.39 -10.32
N SER A 65 -4.19 -19.46 -9.62
CA SER A 65 -4.94 -18.27 -9.19
C SER A 65 -4.13 -17.41 -8.21
N THR A 66 -3.37 -18.01 -7.29
CA THR A 66 -2.46 -17.29 -6.40
C THR A 66 -1.40 -16.53 -7.19
N ILE A 67 -0.79 -17.15 -8.20
CA ILE A 67 0.20 -16.51 -9.07
C ILE A 67 -0.44 -15.35 -9.86
N GLN A 68 -1.64 -15.53 -10.40
CA GLN A 68 -2.37 -14.49 -11.14
C GLN A 68 -2.62 -13.25 -10.27
N ILE A 69 -3.16 -13.46 -9.07
CA ILE A 69 -3.44 -12.40 -8.09
C ILE A 69 -2.13 -11.72 -7.65
N LEU A 70 -1.10 -12.52 -7.32
CA LEU A 70 0.21 -12.00 -6.94
C LEU A 70 0.83 -11.14 -8.05
N SER A 71 0.84 -11.62 -9.29
CA SER A 71 1.37 -10.89 -10.45
C SER A 71 0.69 -9.53 -10.62
N TYR A 72 -0.62 -9.48 -10.42
CA TYR A 72 -1.35 -8.22 -10.47
C TYR A 72 -0.99 -7.30 -9.30
N ASN A 73 -0.99 -7.82 -8.08
CA ASN A 73 -0.68 -7.03 -6.90
C ASN A 73 0.77 -6.49 -6.94
N LEU A 74 1.70 -7.20 -7.59
CA LEU A 74 3.05 -6.72 -7.84
C LEU A 74 3.14 -5.49 -8.76
N ILE A 75 2.12 -5.19 -9.58
CA ILE A 75 2.09 -3.95 -10.37
C ILE A 75 2.16 -2.74 -9.44
N SER A 76 1.38 -2.74 -8.36
CA SER A 76 1.41 -1.66 -7.37
C SER A 76 2.79 -1.49 -6.73
N VAL A 77 3.47 -2.61 -6.46
CA VAL A 77 4.83 -2.64 -5.91
C VAL A 77 5.82 -2.03 -6.89
N VAL A 78 5.76 -2.39 -8.18
CA VAL A 78 6.61 -1.82 -9.22
C VAL A 78 6.42 -0.30 -9.31
N VAL A 79 5.18 0.20 -9.27
CA VAL A 79 4.90 1.65 -9.27
C VAL A 79 5.47 2.33 -8.02
N ILE A 80 5.36 1.72 -6.84
CA ILE A 80 5.94 2.24 -5.60
C ILE A 80 7.48 2.31 -5.70
N LEU A 81 8.12 1.24 -6.18
CA LEU A 81 9.58 1.18 -6.34
C LEU A 81 10.07 2.23 -7.33
N PHE A 82 9.41 2.34 -8.48
CA PHE A 82 9.71 3.34 -9.49
C PHE A 82 9.55 4.76 -8.92
N ALA A 83 8.45 5.03 -8.20
CA ALA A 83 8.22 6.31 -7.56
C ALA A 83 9.26 6.62 -6.46
N ASN A 84 9.77 5.62 -5.73
CA ASN A 84 10.85 5.80 -4.76
C ASN A 84 12.19 6.21 -5.38
N LEU A 85 12.38 6.01 -6.70
CA LEU A 85 13.54 6.56 -7.42
C LEU A 85 13.50 8.11 -7.50
N PHE A 86 12.36 8.71 -7.22
CA PHE A 86 12.17 10.16 -7.21
C PHE A 86 11.88 10.63 -5.79
N SER A 87 12.49 11.74 -5.38
CA SER A 87 12.13 12.40 -4.12
C SER A 87 12.11 13.91 -4.29
N ASN A 88 11.28 14.56 -3.48
CA ASN A 88 11.18 16.01 -3.49
C ASN A 88 11.31 16.60 -2.08
N ARG A 89 11.72 17.85 -2.05
CA ARG A 89 11.77 18.69 -0.85
C ARG A 89 11.09 20.02 -1.18
N LYS A 90 10.14 20.45 -0.33
CA LYS A 90 9.48 21.76 -0.45
C LYS A 90 10.06 22.72 0.59
N ASN A 91 10.49 23.91 0.17
CA ASN A 91 10.87 25.04 1.04
C ASN A 91 11.87 24.70 2.15
N LYS A 92 13.11 24.30 1.79
CA LYS A 92 14.22 24.04 2.73
C LYS A 92 13.86 23.14 3.94
N THR A 93 12.78 22.35 3.91
CA THR A 93 12.50 21.35 4.96
C THR A 93 13.64 20.35 4.97
N HIS A 94 14.24 20.00 6.10
CA HIS A 94 15.48 19.19 6.09
C HIS A 94 15.45 17.85 5.32
N TYR A 95 14.27 17.28 5.01
CA TYR A 95 14.13 15.91 4.50
C TYR A 95 13.62 15.85 3.06
N PHE A 96 14.27 15.04 2.23
CA PHE A 96 13.74 14.60 0.93
C PHE A 96 12.69 13.52 1.16
N MET A 97 11.50 13.71 0.61
CA MET A 97 10.40 12.75 0.68
C MET A 97 10.32 11.95 -0.62
N PRO A 98 10.50 10.62 -0.60
CA PRO A 98 10.29 9.77 -1.76
C PRO A 98 8.85 9.85 -2.26
N LEU A 99 8.66 9.90 -3.59
CA LEU A 99 7.32 9.93 -4.19
C LEU A 99 6.57 8.61 -3.99
N GLY A 100 7.26 7.50 -3.70
CA GLY A 100 6.61 6.23 -3.42
C GLY A 100 5.68 6.29 -2.20
N TYR A 101 5.94 7.18 -1.23
CA TYR A 101 4.97 7.41 -0.14
C TYR A 101 3.67 8.01 -0.65
N THR A 102 3.74 8.94 -1.59
CA THR A 102 2.54 9.51 -2.24
C THR A 102 1.77 8.43 -2.98
N THR A 103 2.45 7.64 -3.81
CA THR A 103 1.87 6.50 -4.53
C THR A 103 1.17 5.54 -3.58
N PHE A 104 1.87 5.13 -2.52
CA PHE A 104 1.34 4.23 -1.52
C PHE A 104 0.08 4.78 -0.86
N PHE A 105 0.11 6.03 -0.36
CA PHE A 105 -1.08 6.59 0.30
C PHE A 105 -2.24 6.82 -0.67
N VAL A 106 -2.00 7.13 -1.96
CA VAL A 106 -3.07 7.15 -2.96
C VAL A 106 -3.73 5.77 -3.10
N LEU A 107 -2.94 4.69 -3.12
CA LEU A 107 -3.48 3.33 -3.16
C LEU A 107 -4.28 3.00 -1.89
N ILE A 108 -3.77 3.37 -0.71
CA ILE A 108 -4.49 3.22 0.58
C ILE A 108 -5.82 3.98 0.57
N LEU A 109 -5.86 5.19 0.00
CA LEU A 109 -7.09 5.96 -0.15
C LEU A 109 -8.10 5.25 -1.06
N ILE A 110 -7.64 4.73 -2.20
CA ILE A 110 -8.50 3.95 -3.12
C ILE A 110 -9.09 2.74 -2.39
N ASN A 111 -8.26 1.95 -1.70
CA ASN A 111 -8.71 0.77 -0.96
C ASN A 111 -9.67 1.13 0.19
N ALA A 112 -9.41 2.23 0.91
CA ALA A 112 -10.30 2.71 1.98
C ALA A 112 -11.67 3.13 1.44
N VAL A 113 -11.71 3.83 0.30
CA VAL A 113 -12.96 4.20 -0.37
C VAL A 113 -13.69 2.97 -0.90
N THR A 114 -12.97 1.99 -1.46
CA THR A 114 -13.55 0.72 -1.91
C THR A 114 -14.24 0.00 -0.76
N LEU A 115 -13.58 -0.10 0.40
CA LEU A 115 -14.17 -0.70 1.60
C LEU A 115 -15.36 0.13 2.12
N GLY A 116 -15.19 1.44 2.27
CA GLY A 116 -16.20 2.33 2.83
C GLY A 116 -17.44 2.50 1.95
N THR A 117 -17.32 2.32 0.64
CA THR A 117 -18.48 2.30 -0.28
C THR A 117 -18.99 0.90 -0.59
N TRP A 118 -18.35 -0.15 -0.07
CA TRP A 118 -18.65 -1.55 -0.39
C TRP A 118 -18.60 -1.85 -1.89
N SER A 119 -17.54 -1.41 -2.55
CA SER A 119 -17.39 -1.51 -4.01
C SER A 119 -16.75 -2.82 -4.49
N PHE A 120 -16.80 -3.88 -3.68
CA PHE A 120 -16.25 -5.20 -4.03
C PHE A 120 -17.12 -5.96 -5.05
N SER A 121 -16.50 -6.81 -5.87
CA SER A 121 -17.18 -7.58 -6.93
C SER A 121 -18.15 -8.64 -6.40
N PHE A 122 -17.80 -9.30 -5.29
CA PHE A 122 -18.50 -10.50 -4.78
C PHE A 122 -19.43 -10.24 -3.58
N GLY A 123 -19.75 -8.98 -3.27
CA GLY A 123 -20.60 -8.64 -2.13
C GLY A 123 -22.10 -8.66 -2.48
N THR A 124 -22.89 -9.45 -1.74
CA THR A 124 -24.31 -9.13 -1.51
C THR A 124 -24.40 -7.85 -0.65
N GLY A 125 -25.61 -7.29 -0.50
CA GLY A 125 -25.88 -5.92 0.01
C GLY A 125 -24.94 -5.40 1.11
N GLY A 126 -24.67 -4.09 1.10
CA GLY A 126 -23.67 -3.47 1.96
C GLY A 126 -23.83 -3.81 3.44
N ILE A 127 -22.76 -4.31 4.06
CA ILE A 127 -22.73 -4.62 5.50
C ILE A 127 -22.57 -3.33 6.34
N PRO A 128 -22.95 -3.34 7.64
CA PRO A 128 -22.73 -2.24 8.58
C PRO A 128 -21.26 -1.81 8.69
N LEU A 129 -21.01 -0.54 9.02
CA LEU A 129 -19.66 0.04 9.10
C LEU A 129 -18.74 -0.70 10.07
N ALA A 130 -19.25 -1.13 11.23
CA ALA A 130 -18.48 -1.86 12.23
C ALA A 130 -17.90 -3.16 11.64
N ASP A 131 -18.73 -3.92 10.94
CA ASP A 131 -18.33 -5.19 10.31
C ASP A 131 -17.30 -4.95 9.20
N ARG A 132 -17.41 -3.85 8.44
CA ARG A 132 -16.39 -3.47 7.43
C ARG A 132 -15.02 -3.25 8.06
N ILE A 133 -14.98 -2.55 9.19
CA ILE A 133 -13.72 -2.25 9.90
C ILE A 133 -13.14 -3.50 10.55
N ILE A 134 -13.98 -4.31 11.21
CA ILE A 134 -13.53 -5.55 11.86
C ILE A 134 -12.97 -6.53 10.82
N ARG A 135 -13.58 -6.62 9.63
CA ARG A 135 -13.13 -7.50 8.55
C ARG A 135 -11.72 -7.18 8.03
N ILE A 136 -11.21 -5.96 8.25
CA ILE A 136 -9.81 -5.62 7.95
C ILE A 136 -8.85 -6.50 8.75
N PHE A 137 -9.22 -6.84 9.98
CA PHE A 137 -8.42 -7.65 10.90
C PHE A 137 -8.68 -9.16 10.73
N ASP A 138 -9.63 -9.54 9.89
CA ASP A 138 -9.84 -10.93 9.50
C ASP A 138 -8.80 -11.37 8.47
N ILE A 139 -7.56 -11.52 8.94
CA ILE A 139 -6.40 -11.89 8.12
C ILE A 139 -6.48 -13.30 7.55
N PHE A 140 -7.42 -14.13 8.00
CA PHE A 140 -7.58 -15.50 7.49
C PHE A 140 -8.47 -15.55 6.25
N HIS A 141 -9.41 -14.61 6.13
CA HIS A 141 -10.37 -14.58 5.02
C HIS A 141 -10.27 -13.32 4.16
N SER A 142 -9.46 -12.34 4.57
CA SER A 142 -9.22 -11.10 3.83
C SER A 142 -7.74 -10.85 3.59
N ALA A 143 -7.38 -10.67 2.31
CA ALA A 143 -6.02 -10.36 1.89
C ALA A 143 -5.59 -8.90 2.13
N GLY A 144 -6.55 -7.99 2.38
CA GLY A 144 -6.28 -6.56 2.36
C GLY A 144 -5.16 -6.10 3.31
N LEU A 145 -5.15 -6.58 4.56
CA LEU A 145 -4.11 -6.21 5.51
C LEU A 145 -2.74 -6.81 5.14
N TRP A 146 -2.71 -8.02 4.58
CA TRP A 146 -1.48 -8.67 4.12
C TRP A 146 -0.81 -7.85 3.01
N GLU A 147 -1.58 -7.49 1.98
CA GLU A 147 -1.09 -6.74 0.83
C GLU A 147 -0.65 -5.33 1.20
N MET A 148 -1.49 -4.61 1.96
CA MET A 148 -1.16 -3.26 2.41
C MET A 148 0.10 -3.26 3.30
N SER A 149 0.28 -4.28 4.15
CA SER A 149 1.48 -4.45 4.97
C SER A 149 2.70 -4.80 4.11
N GLY A 150 2.55 -5.68 3.12
CA GLY A 150 3.62 -6.05 2.19
C GLY A 150 4.14 -4.85 1.39
N GLN A 151 3.22 -4.08 0.80
CA GLN A 151 3.53 -2.83 0.11
C GLN A 151 4.23 -1.82 1.03
N LEU A 152 3.76 -1.67 2.28
CA LEU A 152 4.35 -0.76 3.26
C LEU A 152 5.79 -1.15 3.61
N PHE A 153 6.05 -2.44 3.78
CA PHE A 153 7.38 -2.96 4.11
C PHE A 153 8.35 -2.70 2.95
N ILE A 154 7.92 -2.99 1.72
CA ILE A 154 8.71 -2.72 0.51
C ILE A 154 8.97 -1.22 0.34
N LEU A 155 7.95 -0.38 0.51
CA LEU A 155 8.06 1.07 0.50
C LEU A 155 9.11 1.57 1.49
N CYS A 156 9.03 1.11 2.75
CA CYS A 156 9.92 1.55 3.81
C CYS A 156 11.35 1.03 3.64
N ALA A 157 11.52 -0.21 3.15
CA ALA A 157 12.82 -0.78 2.83
C ALA A 157 13.52 0.02 1.72
N THR A 158 12.75 0.48 0.73
CA THR A 158 13.28 1.16 -0.45
C THR A 158 13.18 2.68 -0.40
N ALA A 159 12.77 3.27 0.72
CA ALA A 159 12.63 4.72 0.87
C ALA A 159 13.91 5.54 0.59
N LYS A 160 15.09 4.90 0.57
CA LYS A 160 16.39 5.55 0.37
C LYS A 160 17.01 5.36 -1.01
N ILE A 161 16.32 4.74 -1.96
CA ILE A 161 16.88 4.43 -3.28
C ILE A 161 16.79 5.58 -4.28
N SER A 162 16.34 6.77 -3.87
CA SER A 162 16.09 7.89 -4.77
C SER A 162 17.33 8.28 -5.58
N LEU A 163 17.14 8.31 -6.90
CA LEU A 163 18.13 8.72 -7.90
C LEU A 163 17.94 10.18 -8.30
N VAL A 164 16.69 10.62 -8.45
CA VAL A 164 16.35 11.99 -8.81
C VAL A 164 15.80 12.68 -7.57
N MET A 165 16.47 13.73 -7.12
CA MET A 165 16.08 14.50 -5.94
C MET A 165 15.88 15.96 -6.33
N ILE A 166 14.68 16.48 -6.13
CA ILE A 166 14.30 17.85 -6.52
C ILE A 166 14.15 18.71 -5.26
N ASP A 167 14.96 19.76 -5.16
CA ASP A 167 14.98 20.71 -4.04
C ASP A 167 14.40 22.08 -4.41
N GLY A 168 13.25 22.11 -5.09
CA GLY A 168 12.51 23.33 -5.47
C GLY A 168 13.23 24.33 -6.39
N LYS A 169 14.55 24.23 -6.54
CA LYS A 169 15.44 25.06 -7.36
C LYS A 169 16.46 24.21 -8.10
N GLU A 170 16.98 23.17 -7.47
CA GLU A 170 18.01 22.29 -8.01
C GLU A 170 17.53 20.85 -8.12
N THR A 171 18.04 20.14 -9.13
CA THR A 171 17.81 18.70 -9.32
C THR A 171 19.14 17.98 -9.17
N ILE A 172 19.23 17.10 -8.17
CA ILE A 172 20.40 16.26 -7.91
C ILE A 172 20.13 14.87 -8.49
N ILE A 173 20.99 14.42 -9.39
CA ILE A 173 20.91 13.10 -10.01
C ILE A 173 22.04 12.21 -9.47
N ARG A 174 21.68 11.06 -8.88
CA ARG A 174 22.62 10.04 -8.42
C ARG A 174 22.75 8.91 -9.44
N ASN A 175 23.90 8.25 -9.44
CA ASN A 175 24.13 7.05 -10.23
C ASN A 175 23.44 5.84 -9.56
N TRP A 176 22.81 4.98 -10.34
CA TRP A 176 22.17 3.73 -9.87
C TRP A 176 23.10 2.82 -9.05
N LYS A 177 24.41 2.82 -9.34
CA LYS A 177 25.43 2.09 -8.57
C LYS A 177 25.56 2.54 -7.11
N THR A 178 25.03 3.71 -6.76
CA THR A 178 25.04 4.24 -5.40
C THR A 178 23.88 3.72 -4.54
N ILE A 179 22.89 3.05 -5.15
CA ILE A 179 21.80 2.39 -4.42
C ILE A 179 22.40 1.25 -3.61
N LYS A 180 22.33 1.37 -2.28
CA LYS A 180 22.72 0.33 -1.35
C LYS A 180 21.64 0.20 -0.29
N LEU A 181 21.06 -1.00 -0.19
CA LEU A 181 20.19 -1.37 0.91
C LEU A 181 21.05 -1.98 2.02
N SER A 182 20.76 -1.59 3.26
CA SER A 182 21.30 -2.27 4.42
C SER A 182 20.75 -3.70 4.54
N LYS A 183 21.44 -4.56 5.28
CA LYS A 183 20.98 -5.94 5.55
C LYS A 183 19.55 -5.96 6.13
N LEU A 184 19.25 -5.03 7.04
CA LEU A 184 17.91 -4.90 7.62
C LEU A 184 16.87 -4.48 6.58
N GLU A 185 17.19 -3.55 5.68
CA GLU A 185 16.28 -3.16 4.61
C GLU A 185 16.02 -4.30 3.62
N ILE A 186 17.04 -5.12 3.32
CA ILE A 186 16.87 -6.33 2.50
C ILE A 186 15.93 -7.32 3.19
N ILE A 187 16.11 -7.58 4.50
CA ILE A 187 15.23 -8.46 5.26
C ILE A 187 13.79 -7.93 5.24
N VAL A 188 13.59 -6.64 5.48
CA VAL A 188 12.27 -6.00 5.44
C VAL A 188 11.63 -6.09 4.05
N PHE A 189 12.41 -5.90 2.99
CA PHE A 189 11.94 -6.05 1.62
C PHE A 189 11.46 -7.47 1.33
N VAL A 190 12.24 -8.48 1.73
CA VAL A 190 11.88 -9.90 1.57
C VAL A 190 10.64 -10.24 2.40
N MET A 191 10.54 -9.77 3.64
CA MET A 191 9.32 -9.93 4.45
C MET A 191 8.12 -9.31 3.75
N GLY A 192 8.28 -8.14 3.14
CA GLY A 192 7.22 -7.49 2.36
C GLY A 192 6.74 -8.37 1.20
N LEU A 193 7.64 -8.98 0.44
CA LEU A 193 7.29 -9.93 -0.62
C LEU A 193 6.57 -11.17 -0.10
N ILE A 194 7.00 -11.71 1.05
CA ILE A 194 6.34 -12.86 1.69
C ILE A 194 4.90 -12.48 2.06
N LEU A 195 4.67 -11.29 2.63
CA LEU A 195 3.32 -10.81 2.96
C LEU A 195 2.44 -10.69 1.70
N MET A 196 3.00 -10.22 0.58
CA MET A 196 2.27 -10.17 -0.69
C MET A 196 1.86 -11.55 -1.18
N ILE A 197 2.73 -12.56 -1.05
CA ILE A 197 2.45 -13.95 -1.43
C ILE A 197 1.34 -14.53 -0.53
N ILE A 198 1.42 -14.30 0.78
CA ILE A 198 0.39 -14.74 1.74
C ILE A 198 -0.96 -14.10 1.41
N GLY A 199 -0.98 -12.79 1.14
CA GLY A 199 -2.19 -12.08 0.74
C GLY A 199 -2.83 -12.68 -0.51
N ALA A 200 -2.04 -12.87 -1.57
CA ALA A 200 -2.53 -13.47 -2.81
C ALA A 200 -3.06 -14.90 -2.62
N PHE A 201 -2.44 -15.70 -1.74
CA PHE A 201 -2.92 -17.03 -1.40
C PHE A 201 -4.26 -16.98 -0.66
N VAL A 202 -4.39 -16.10 0.34
CA VAL A 202 -5.63 -15.91 1.10
C VAL A 202 -6.77 -15.45 0.19
N GLU A 203 -6.51 -14.50 -0.71
CA GLU A 203 -7.51 -14.04 -1.68
C GLU A 203 -7.92 -15.15 -2.65
N SER A 204 -6.95 -15.89 -3.20
CA SER A 204 -7.20 -17.02 -4.09
C SER A 204 -8.05 -18.10 -3.43
N TYR A 205 -7.72 -18.46 -2.20
CA TYR A 205 -8.47 -19.45 -1.41
C TYR A 205 -9.89 -18.97 -1.11
N ALA A 206 -10.08 -17.69 -0.78
CA ALA A 206 -11.40 -17.12 -0.55
C ALA A 206 -12.24 -17.13 -1.84
N ILE A 207 -11.67 -16.74 -2.99
CA ILE A 207 -12.39 -16.74 -4.27
C ILE A 207 -12.83 -18.16 -4.66
N ILE A 208 -11.94 -19.15 -4.53
CA ILE A 208 -12.23 -20.54 -4.93
C ILE A 208 -13.30 -21.16 -4.04
N ASN A 209 -13.29 -20.91 -2.72
CA ASN A 209 -14.29 -21.48 -1.81
C ASN A 209 -15.61 -20.69 -1.77
N LEU A 210 -15.66 -19.49 -2.33
CA LEU A 210 -16.88 -18.70 -2.53
C LEU A 210 -17.58 -19.01 -3.87
N LYS A 211 -16.89 -19.67 -4.81
CA LYS A 211 -17.44 -20.23 -6.05
C LYS A 211 -18.10 -21.58 -5.79
#